data_AF-A0A1K1QSV0-F1
#
_entry.id   AF-A0A1K1QSV0-F1
#
_cell.length_a   1.000
_cell.length_b   1.000
_cell.length_c   1.000
_cell.angle_alpha   90.00
_cell.angle_beta   90.00
_cell.angle_gamma   90.00
#
_symmetry.space_group_name_H-M   'P 1'
#
loop_
_entity.id
_entity.type
_entity.pdbx_description
1 polymer ?
#
loop_
_entity_poly.entity_id
_entity_poly.type
_entity_poly.pdbx_seq_one_letter_code
_entity_poly.pdbx_strand_id
1 'polypeptide(L)'
;MSFYYGSLILSNCLLILSFVLGLSRWATLKRDKRHFFVAYLGFVLTIEVINEILIMLFYVQDISFIYPFYISGEFFLLMCLFLSIQKMSGSWYYVAAAVALLFFAEAAWLRSEGADVSAGYGKIISHLSIVCFSGYILIRAIRESGRIDYFLNIYSCLLLYYAISVFLFLILDQLTALTPRNAAVIWGMNNILSSVLYGVSWYTFLQLKK
;
A
#
# COMPACT_ATOMS: atom_id res chain seq x y z
N MET A 1 -20.72 -0.98 11.20
CA MET A 1 -20.81 0.18 10.31
C MET A 1 -20.06 1.39 10.86
N SER A 2 -20.37 1.91 12.05
CA SER A 2 -19.68 3.09 12.62
C SER A 2 -18.16 2.92 12.76
N PHE A 3 -17.68 1.74 13.20
CA PHE A 3 -16.25 1.44 13.26
C PHE A 3 -15.56 1.51 11.89
N TYR A 4 -16.16 0.88 10.87
CA TYR A 4 -15.63 0.89 9.49
C TYR A 4 -15.50 2.31 8.96
N TYR A 5 -16.58 3.10 8.96
CA TYR A 5 -16.54 4.47 8.45
C TYR A 5 -15.61 5.38 9.26
N GLY A 6 -15.60 5.26 10.59
CA GLY A 6 -14.68 6.03 11.44
C GLY A 6 -13.21 5.72 11.14
N SER A 7 -12.86 4.44 11.00
CA SER A 7 -11.51 4.02 10.63
C SER A 7 -11.12 4.44 9.21
N LEU A 8 -12.06 4.42 8.26
CA LEU A 8 -11.85 4.86 6.88
C LEU A 8 -11.55 6.36 6.81
N ILE A 9 -12.36 7.18 7.48
CA ILE A 9 -12.16 8.64 7.54
C ILE A 9 -10.80 8.95 8.16
N LEU A 10 -10.44 8.29 9.26
CA LEU A 10 -9.14 8.47 9.90
C LEU A 10 -7.99 8.13 8.95
N SER A 11 -8.07 6.98 8.27
CA SER A 11 -7.08 6.53 7.29
C SER A 11 -6.91 7.57 6.18
N ASN A 12 -8.02 8.04 5.59
CA ASN A 12 -7.99 8.99 4.48
C ASN A 12 -7.46 10.37 4.90
N CYS A 13 -7.84 10.87 6.08
CA CYS A 13 -7.28 12.11 6.62
C CYS A 13 -5.76 12.02 6.82
N LEU A 14 -5.26 10.92 7.40
CA LEU A 14 -3.82 10.71 7.60
C LEU A 14 -3.08 10.50 6.27
N LEU A 15 -3.70 9.85 5.29
CA LEU A 15 -3.16 9.72 3.95
C LEU A 15 -2.97 11.08 3.27
N ILE A 16 -4.00 11.93 3.30
CA ILE A 16 -3.94 13.30 2.75
C ILE A 16 -2.84 14.09 3.43
N LEU A 17 -2.82 14.10 4.77
CA LEU A 17 -1.80 14.80 5.54
C LEU A 17 -0.41 14.29 5.14
N SER A 18 -0.15 12.99 5.28
CA SER A 18 1.16 12.40 4.97
C SER A 18 1.62 12.71 3.54
N PHE A 19 0.72 12.65 2.56
CA PHE A 19 1.03 13.00 1.18
C PHE A 19 1.39 14.48 0.99
N VAL A 20 0.59 15.41 1.52
CA VAL A 20 0.84 16.86 1.41
C VAL A 20 2.18 17.24 2.05
N LEU A 21 2.48 16.69 3.23
CA LEU A 21 3.76 16.92 3.87
C LEU A 21 4.92 16.27 3.11
N GLY A 22 4.73 15.06 2.57
CA GLY A 22 5.70 14.40 1.69
C GLY A 22 6.05 15.25 0.46
N LEU A 23 5.05 15.86 -0.18
CA LEU A 23 5.26 16.79 -1.30
C LEU A 23 6.06 18.03 -0.87
N SER A 24 5.77 18.60 0.31
CA SER A 24 6.53 19.75 0.83
C SER A 24 8.02 19.43 1.06
N ARG A 25 8.36 18.14 1.23
CA ARG A 25 9.72 17.62 1.44
C ARG A 25 10.30 16.93 0.20
N TRP A 26 9.68 17.12 -0.97
CA TRP A 26 10.03 16.41 -2.20
C TRP A 26 11.51 16.52 -2.59
N ALA A 27 12.12 17.71 -2.45
CA ALA A 27 13.52 17.93 -2.81
C ALA A 27 14.48 17.04 -2.00
N THR A 28 14.29 16.94 -0.68
CA THR A 28 15.07 16.09 0.21
C THR A 28 14.85 14.62 -0.12
N LEU A 29 13.59 14.22 -0.30
CA LEU A 29 13.23 12.83 -0.60
C LEU A 29 13.70 12.36 -1.97
N LYS A 30 13.79 13.25 -2.96
CA LYS A 30 14.32 12.95 -4.28
C LYS A 30 15.81 12.66 -4.22
N ARG A 31 16.58 13.42 -3.45
CA ARG A 31 18.03 13.19 -3.25
C ARG A 31 18.30 11.80 -2.68
N ASP A 32 17.48 11.35 -1.74
CA ASP A 32 17.62 10.03 -1.11
C ASP A 32 16.88 8.91 -1.86
N LYS A 33 16.33 9.18 -3.06
CA LYS A 33 15.49 8.25 -3.86
C LYS A 33 14.26 7.69 -3.12
N ARG A 34 13.79 8.38 -2.08
CA ARG A 34 12.61 8.05 -1.26
C ARG A 34 11.32 8.68 -1.80
N HIS A 35 11.41 9.48 -2.86
CA HIS A 35 10.26 10.04 -3.57
C HIS A 35 9.27 8.97 -4.08
N PHE A 36 9.72 7.73 -4.31
CA PHE A 36 8.84 6.61 -4.62
C PHE A 36 7.81 6.33 -3.51
N PHE A 37 8.14 6.58 -2.25
CA PHE A 37 7.18 6.43 -1.15
C PHE A 37 6.10 7.53 -1.18
N VAL A 38 6.47 8.77 -1.52
CA VAL A 38 5.48 9.85 -1.72
C VAL A 38 4.63 9.58 -2.96
N ALA A 39 5.22 9.04 -4.03
CA ALA A 39 4.48 8.58 -5.19
C ALA A 39 3.50 7.45 -4.85
N TYR A 40 3.88 6.50 -3.99
CA TYR A 40 2.99 5.48 -3.43
C TYR A 40 1.81 6.11 -2.68
N LEU A 41 2.06 7.04 -1.75
CA LEU A 41 0.97 7.74 -1.03
C LEU A 41 0.04 8.48 -1.99
N GLY A 42 0.59 9.19 -2.99
CA GLY A 42 -0.19 9.89 -3.99
C GLY A 42 -0.99 8.94 -4.88
N PHE A 43 -0.44 7.78 -5.22
CA PHE A 43 -1.11 6.75 -5.98
C PHE A 43 -2.32 6.19 -5.22
N VAL A 44 -2.14 5.79 -3.95
CA VAL A 44 -3.24 5.30 -3.12
C VAL A 44 -4.31 6.37 -2.94
N LEU A 45 -3.91 7.63 -2.67
CA LEU A 45 -4.86 8.74 -2.55
C LEU A 45 -5.65 8.97 -3.85
N THR A 46 -4.99 8.85 -5.01
CA THR A 46 -5.65 8.99 -6.31
C THR A 46 -6.70 7.90 -6.51
N ILE A 47 -6.39 6.66 -6.17
CA ILE A 47 -7.33 5.54 -6.24
C ILE A 47 -8.55 5.77 -5.34
N GLU A 48 -8.33 6.20 -4.09
CA GLU A 48 -9.42 6.51 -3.16
C GLU A 48 -10.33 7.64 -3.68
N VAL A 49 -9.74 8.73 -4.18
CA VAL A 49 -10.52 9.85 -4.74
C VAL A 49 -11.31 9.42 -5.98
N ILE A 50 -10.72 8.60 -6.86
CA ILE A 50 -11.43 8.07 -8.03
C ILE A 50 -12.60 7.18 -7.59
N ASN A 51 -12.39 6.28 -6.61
CA ASN A 51 -13.46 5.44 -6.07
C ASN A 51 -14.63 6.28 -5.56
N GLU A 52 -14.35 7.29 -4.73
CA GLU A 52 -15.38 8.17 -4.16
C GLU A 52 -16.10 8.99 -5.23
N ILE A 53 -15.38 9.53 -6.21
CA ILE A 53 -15.99 10.26 -7.34
C ILE A 53 -16.94 9.35 -8.14
N LEU A 54 -16.52 8.12 -8.43
CA LEU A 54 -17.34 7.18 -9.21
C LEU A 54 -18.59 6.75 -8.47
N ILE A 55 -18.49 6.50 -7.16
CA ILE A 55 -19.63 6.11 -6.33
C ILE A 55 -20.57 7.30 -6.13
N MET A 56 -20.06 8.47 -5.74
CA MET A 56 -20.88 9.61 -5.33
C MET A 56 -21.44 10.42 -6.52
N LEU A 57 -20.63 10.66 -7.56
CA LEU A 57 -21.06 11.51 -8.69
C LEU A 57 -21.63 10.69 -9.86
N PHE A 58 -21.07 9.51 -10.12
CA PHE A 58 -21.46 8.67 -11.26
C PHE A 58 -22.33 7.47 -10.88
N TYR A 59 -22.59 7.24 -9.59
CA TYR A 59 -23.41 6.14 -9.06
C TYR A 59 -23.00 4.76 -9.59
N VAL A 60 -21.70 4.58 -9.86
CA VAL A 60 -21.15 3.31 -10.34
C VAL A 60 -21.25 2.28 -9.22
N GLN A 61 -22.00 1.20 -9.45
CA GLN A 61 -22.21 0.15 -8.44
C GLN A 61 -21.04 -0.83 -8.33
N ASP A 62 -20.32 -1.08 -9.43
CA ASP A 62 -19.14 -1.94 -9.46
C ASP A 62 -17.88 -1.15 -9.81
N ILE A 63 -17.04 -0.93 -8.80
CA ILE A 63 -15.73 -0.27 -8.94
C ILE A 63 -14.57 -1.27 -9.04
N SER A 64 -14.83 -2.58 -9.16
CA SER A 64 -13.76 -3.58 -9.17
C SER A 64 -12.83 -3.51 -10.39
N PHE A 65 -13.12 -2.65 -11.40
CA PHE A 65 -12.20 -2.39 -12.52
C PHE A 65 -10.96 -1.61 -12.10
N ILE A 66 -11.00 -0.96 -10.94
CA ILE A 66 -9.88 -0.23 -10.36
C ILE A 66 -8.89 -1.19 -9.69
N TYR A 67 -9.34 -2.39 -9.33
CA TYR A 67 -8.55 -3.35 -8.57
C TYR A 67 -7.26 -3.81 -9.26
N PRO A 68 -7.24 -4.12 -10.57
CA PRO A 68 -6.00 -4.43 -11.29
C PRO A 68 -4.97 -3.30 -11.23
N PHE A 69 -5.42 -2.04 -11.34
CA PHE A 69 -4.55 -0.87 -11.21
C PHE A 69 -4.02 -0.76 -9.79
N TYR A 70 -4.88 -0.90 -8.78
CA TYR A 70 -4.51 -0.83 -7.39
C TYR A 70 -3.40 -1.83 -7.03
N ILE A 71 -3.58 -3.12 -7.30
CA ILE A 71 -2.59 -4.16 -6.97
C ILE A 71 -1.26 -3.90 -7.67
N SER A 72 -1.31 -3.69 -9.00
CA SER A 72 -0.09 -3.57 -9.81
C SER A 72 0.68 -2.29 -9.52
N GLY A 73 -0.01 -1.16 -9.40
CA GLY A 73 0.60 0.15 -9.14
C GLY A 73 1.19 0.24 -7.74
N GLU A 74 0.48 -0.27 -6.73
CA GLU A 74 0.97 -0.35 -5.35
C GLU A 74 2.25 -1.19 -5.27
N PHE A 75 2.21 -2.40 -5.82
CA PHE A 75 3.37 -3.29 -5.88
C PHE A 75 4.55 -2.61 -6.58
N PHE A 76 4.33 -2.05 -7.77
CA PHE A 76 5.39 -1.44 -8.56
C PHE A 76 6.08 -0.28 -7.82
N LEU A 77 5.32 0.62 -7.21
CA LEU A 77 5.86 1.78 -6.51
C LEU A 77 6.66 1.39 -5.27
N LEU A 78 6.15 0.43 -4.48
CA LEU A 78 6.86 -0.08 -3.31
C LEU A 78 8.11 -0.88 -3.72
N MET A 79 8.04 -1.66 -4.78
CA MET A 79 9.22 -2.32 -5.33
C MET A 79 10.27 -1.32 -5.82
N CYS A 80 9.87 -0.26 -6.51
CA CYS A 80 10.79 0.81 -6.92
C CYS A 80 11.48 1.47 -5.73
N LEU A 81 10.74 1.69 -4.62
CA LEU A 81 11.28 2.17 -3.36
C LEU A 81 12.31 1.19 -2.78
N PHE A 82 11.98 -0.10 -2.68
CA PHE A 82 12.90 -1.10 -2.13
C PHE A 82 14.18 -1.25 -2.97
N LEU A 83 14.03 -1.30 -4.29
CA LEU A 83 15.16 -1.35 -5.22
C LEU A 83 16.05 -0.10 -5.12
N SER A 84 15.45 1.08 -4.89
CA SER A 84 16.21 2.33 -4.76
C SER A 84 17.06 2.35 -3.49
N ILE A 85 16.51 1.85 -2.38
CA ILE A 85 17.21 1.72 -1.09
C ILE A 85 18.37 0.75 -1.20
N GLN A 86 18.17 -0.38 -1.89
CA GLN A 86 19.19 -1.40 -2.12
C GLN A 86 20.22 -0.99 -3.19
N LYS A 87 20.02 0.15 -3.88
CA LYS A 87 20.87 0.64 -4.97
C LYS A 87 21.05 -0.39 -6.10
N MET A 88 19.99 -1.13 -6.41
CA MET A 88 20.03 -2.13 -7.48
C MET A 88 20.17 -1.46 -8.86
N SER A 89 20.66 -2.23 -9.85
CA SER A 89 20.82 -1.75 -11.22
C SER A 89 19.46 -1.47 -11.87
N GLY A 90 19.47 -0.64 -12.93
CA GLY A 90 18.27 -0.28 -13.68
C GLY A 90 17.47 -1.48 -14.19
N SER A 91 18.14 -2.59 -14.50
CA SER A 91 17.51 -3.84 -14.95
C SER A 91 16.44 -4.37 -14.00
N TRP A 92 16.64 -4.22 -12.69
CA TRP A 92 15.68 -4.71 -11.68
C TRP A 92 14.38 -3.90 -11.67
N TYR A 93 14.41 -2.65 -12.10
CA TYR A 93 13.18 -1.85 -12.25
C TYR A 93 12.31 -2.38 -13.39
N TYR A 94 12.91 -2.88 -14.48
CA TYR A 94 12.16 -3.55 -15.55
C TYR A 94 11.58 -4.88 -15.09
N VAL A 95 12.30 -5.63 -14.24
CA VAL A 95 11.78 -6.86 -13.64
C VAL A 95 10.57 -6.53 -12.75
N ALA A 96 10.66 -5.52 -11.89
CA ALA A 96 9.54 -5.08 -11.05
C ALA A 96 8.33 -4.64 -11.90
N ALA A 97 8.57 -3.91 -13.00
CA ALA A 97 7.52 -3.52 -13.94
C ALA A 97 6.87 -4.74 -14.61
N ALA A 98 7.67 -5.71 -15.08
CA ALA A 98 7.16 -6.92 -15.70
C ALA A 98 6.30 -7.74 -14.74
N VAL A 99 6.72 -7.90 -13.48
CA VAL A 99 5.92 -8.59 -12.45
C VAL A 99 4.64 -7.83 -12.13
N ALA A 100 4.70 -6.50 -12.03
CA ALA A 100 3.51 -5.67 -11.85
C ALA A 100 2.48 -5.84 -13.00
N LEU A 101 2.97 -5.91 -14.24
CA LEU A 101 2.13 -6.19 -15.42
C LEU A 101 1.50 -7.57 -15.38
N LEU A 102 2.20 -8.59 -14.85
CA LEU A 102 1.61 -9.92 -14.64
C LEU A 102 0.48 -9.88 -13.61
N PHE A 103 0.65 -9.17 -12.49
CA PHE A 103 -0.44 -8.97 -11.52
C PHE A 103 -1.61 -8.20 -12.11
N PHE A 104 -1.35 -7.19 -12.95
CA PHE A 104 -2.39 -6.48 -13.67
C PHE A 104 -3.16 -7.41 -14.61
N ALA A 105 -2.45 -8.22 -15.40
CA ALA A 105 -3.06 -9.13 -16.36
C ALA A 105 -3.92 -10.21 -15.68
N GLU A 106 -3.43 -10.79 -14.57
CA GLU A 106 -4.19 -11.76 -13.77
C GLU A 106 -5.46 -11.12 -13.18
N ALA A 107 -5.35 -9.96 -12.54
CA ALA A 107 -6.50 -9.27 -11.97
C ALA A 107 -7.52 -8.84 -13.05
N ALA A 108 -7.05 -8.38 -14.21
CA ALA A 108 -7.93 -8.01 -15.33
C ALA A 108 -8.64 -9.25 -15.93
N TRP A 109 -7.93 -10.38 -16.04
CA TRP A 109 -8.50 -11.65 -16.49
C TRP A 109 -9.57 -12.16 -15.52
N LEU A 110 -9.28 -12.20 -14.22
CA LEU A 110 -10.25 -12.62 -13.19
C LEU A 110 -11.53 -11.78 -13.24
N ARG A 111 -11.39 -10.46 -13.41
CA ARG A 111 -12.55 -9.58 -13.61
C ARG A 111 -13.35 -9.95 -14.86
N SER A 112 -12.69 -10.24 -15.98
CA SER A 112 -13.37 -10.56 -17.24
C SER A 112 -14.19 -11.85 -17.15
N GLU A 113 -13.76 -12.79 -16.32
CA GLU A 113 -14.47 -14.04 -16.01
C GLU A 113 -15.56 -13.86 -14.94
N GLY A 114 -15.77 -12.63 -14.42
CA GLY A 114 -16.74 -12.35 -13.35
C GLY A 114 -16.34 -12.93 -11.99
N ALA A 115 -15.08 -13.33 -11.81
CA ALA A 115 -14.55 -13.84 -10.55
C ALA A 115 -14.21 -12.71 -9.57
N ASP A 116 -14.16 -13.03 -8.28
CA ASP A 116 -13.71 -12.09 -7.27
C ASP A 116 -12.21 -11.81 -7.42
N VAL A 117 -11.89 -10.63 -7.95
CA VAL A 117 -10.51 -10.17 -8.17
C VAL A 117 -9.74 -10.07 -6.85
N SER A 118 -10.42 -9.91 -5.72
CA SER A 118 -9.79 -9.79 -4.40
C SER A 118 -9.23 -11.12 -3.86
N ALA A 119 -9.69 -12.24 -4.41
CA ALA A 119 -9.21 -13.59 -4.11
C ALA A 119 -8.07 -14.05 -5.03
N GLY A 120 -7.67 -13.23 -6.02
CA GLY A 120 -6.58 -13.52 -6.94
C GLY A 120 -5.23 -13.75 -6.25
N TYR A 121 -4.43 -14.65 -6.81
CA TYR A 121 -3.09 -14.94 -6.30
C TYR A 121 -2.17 -13.72 -6.40
N GLY A 122 -2.36 -12.85 -7.39
CA GLY A 122 -1.54 -11.67 -7.59
C GLY A 122 -1.54 -10.74 -6.39
N LYS A 123 -2.69 -10.56 -5.72
CA LYS A 123 -2.78 -9.76 -4.49
C LYS A 123 -1.99 -10.37 -3.34
N ILE A 124 -2.14 -11.68 -3.12
CA ILE A 124 -1.46 -12.38 -2.02
C ILE A 124 0.05 -12.34 -2.24
N ILE A 125 0.49 -12.68 -3.45
CA ILE A 125 1.92 -12.70 -3.81
C ILE A 125 2.51 -11.29 -3.75
N SER A 126 1.78 -10.25 -4.18
CA SER A 126 2.28 -8.87 -4.10
C SER A 126 2.49 -8.43 -2.65
N HIS A 127 1.55 -8.72 -1.76
CA HIS A 127 1.66 -8.39 -0.35
C HIS A 127 2.78 -9.19 0.34
N LEU A 128 2.88 -10.49 0.08
CA LEU A 128 3.98 -11.32 0.59
C LEU A 128 5.34 -10.82 0.12
N SER A 129 5.44 -10.38 -1.13
CA SER A 129 6.67 -9.78 -1.66
C SER A 129 7.03 -8.52 -0.88
N ILE A 130 6.08 -7.62 -0.63
CA ILE A 130 6.29 -6.40 0.15
C ILE A 130 6.73 -6.72 1.58
N VAL A 131 6.14 -7.74 2.21
CA VAL A 131 6.56 -8.26 3.52
C VAL A 131 8.02 -8.73 3.48
N CYS A 132 8.39 -9.56 2.51
CA CYS A 132 9.75 -10.08 2.37
C CYS A 132 10.78 -8.97 2.16
N PHE A 133 10.52 -8.01 1.26
CA PHE A 133 11.44 -6.90 0.99
C PHE A 133 11.54 -5.93 2.19
N SER A 134 10.42 -5.61 2.84
CA SER A 134 10.42 -4.77 4.04
C SER A 134 11.20 -5.44 5.17
N GLY A 135 10.96 -6.73 5.41
CA GLY A 135 11.69 -7.53 6.40
C GLY A 135 13.19 -7.60 6.10
N TYR A 136 13.57 -7.79 4.84
CA TYR A 136 14.98 -7.79 4.42
C TYR A 136 15.66 -6.45 4.70
N ILE A 137 15.01 -5.32 4.38
CA ILE A 137 15.53 -3.97 4.68
C ILE A 137 15.75 -3.79 6.19
N LEU A 138 14.80 -4.22 7.02
CA LEU A 138 14.88 -4.11 8.48
C LEU A 138 16.02 -4.96 9.05
N ILE A 139 16.14 -6.23 8.63
CA ILE A 139 17.23 -7.12 9.05
C ILE A 139 18.59 -6.53 8.67
N ARG A 140 18.71 -6.01 7.44
CA ARG A 140 19.93 -5.37 6.97
C ARG A 140 20.27 -4.13 7.82
N ALA A 141 19.28 -3.31 8.15
CA ALA A 141 19.47 -2.13 8.99
C ALA A 141 19.94 -2.48 10.41
N ILE A 142 19.46 -3.58 11.00
CA ILE A 142 19.94 -4.08 12.30
C ILE A 142 21.40 -4.52 12.21
N ARG A 143 21.79 -5.19 11.12
CA ARG A 143 23.15 -5.72 10.92
C ARG A 143 24.19 -4.63 10.65
N GLU A 144 23.82 -3.59 9.92
CA GLU A 144 24.74 -2.49 9.52
C GLU A 144 24.80 -1.37 10.59
N SER A 145 24.50 -1.69 11.85
CA SER A 145 24.35 -0.79 13.00
C SER A 145 25.34 0.38 13.00
N GLY A 146 24.86 1.58 12.64
CA GLY A 146 25.69 2.80 12.60
C GLY A 146 24.99 4.07 12.11
N ARG A 147 23.84 3.97 11.42
CA ARG A 147 23.04 5.14 11.02
C ARG A 147 21.58 4.98 11.44
N ILE A 148 21.11 5.93 12.23
CA ILE A 148 19.68 6.10 12.52
C ILE A 148 19.02 6.61 11.23
N ASP A 149 18.27 5.74 10.56
CA ASP A 149 17.44 6.10 9.41
C ASP A 149 16.01 6.35 9.86
N TYR A 150 15.53 7.59 9.76
CA TYR A 150 14.15 7.97 10.10
C TYR A 150 13.08 7.18 9.33
N PHE A 151 13.43 6.62 8.17
CA PHE A 151 12.54 5.79 7.37
C PHE A 151 12.42 4.35 7.87
N LEU A 152 13.27 3.92 8.80
CA LEU A 152 13.17 2.59 9.41
C LEU A 152 11.77 2.36 10.02
N ASN A 153 11.19 3.39 10.62
CA ASN A 153 9.83 3.35 11.16
C ASN A 153 8.77 3.10 10.08
N ILE A 154 8.93 3.72 8.90
CA ILE A 154 8.02 3.50 7.77
C ILE A 154 8.14 2.06 7.27
N TYR A 155 9.36 1.52 7.14
CA TYR A 155 9.56 0.14 6.71
C TYR A 155 9.02 -0.87 7.72
N SER A 156 9.15 -0.60 9.02
CA SER A 156 8.51 -1.39 10.08
C SER A 156 7.00 -1.36 9.98
N CYS A 157 6.40 -0.19 9.71
CA CYS A 157 4.96 -0.07 9.53
C CYS A 157 4.47 -0.73 8.22
N LEU A 158 5.25 -0.67 7.14
CA LEU A 158 4.96 -1.42 5.91
C LEU A 158 4.96 -2.93 6.19
N LEU A 159 5.98 -3.44 6.87
CA LEU A 159 6.02 -4.85 7.27
C LEU A 159 4.79 -5.22 8.11
N LEU A 160 4.48 -4.42 9.13
CA LEU A 160 3.36 -4.67 10.04
C LEU A 160 2.01 -4.65 9.29
N TYR A 161 1.78 -3.60 8.50
CA TYR A 161 0.56 -3.44 7.71
C TYR A 161 0.38 -4.63 6.77
N TYR A 162 1.32 -4.84 5.84
CA TYR A 162 1.18 -5.88 4.84
C TYR A 162 1.14 -7.29 5.41
N ALA A 163 1.90 -7.59 6.47
CA ALA A 163 1.86 -8.90 7.11
C ALA A 163 0.49 -9.18 7.72
N ILE A 164 -0.05 -8.24 8.51
CA ILE A 164 -1.36 -8.43 9.14
C ILE A 164 -2.48 -8.41 8.09
N SER A 165 -2.41 -7.53 7.09
CA SER A 165 -3.40 -7.45 6.01
C SER A 165 -3.53 -8.78 5.25
N VAL A 166 -2.44 -9.50 4.97
CA VAL A 166 -2.51 -10.84 4.34
C VAL A 166 -3.34 -11.78 5.20
N PHE A 167 -3.10 -11.85 6.51
CA PHE A 167 -3.90 -12.71 7.39
C PHE A 167 -5.35 -12.28 7.49
N LEU A 168 -5.62 -10.97 7.55
CA LEU A 168 -6.99 -10.44 7.57
C LEU A 168 -7.76 -10.79 6.30
N PHE A 169 -7.13 -10.71 5.12
CA PHE A 169 -7.78 -11.09 3.87
C PHE A 169 -7.94 -12.60 3.72
N LEU A 170 -7.00 -13.41 4.21
CA LEU A 170 -7.19 -14.86 4.29
C LEU A 170 -8.37 -15.24 5.18
N ILE A 171 -8.53 -14.59 6.33
CA ILE A 171 -9.68 -14.79 7.22
C ILE A 171 -10.98 -14.39 6.51
N LEU A 172 -10.97 -13.27 5.77
CA LEU A 172 -12.13 -12.79 5.02
C LEU A 172 -12.55 -13.80 3.92
N ASP A 173 -11.59 -14.35 3.19
CA ASP A 173 -11.81 -15.34 2.12
C ASP A 173 -12.26 -16.70 2.67
N GLN A 174 -11.60 -17.23 3.69
CA GLN A 174 -11.96 -18.54 4.27
C GLN A 174 -13.31 -18.53 4.98
N LEU A 175 -13.79 -17.34 5.35
CA LEU A 175 -15.10 -17.17 5.96
C LEU A 175 -16.04 -16.48 4.96
N THR A 176 -16.21 -17.04 3.76
CA THR A 176 -17.24 -16.63 2.77
C THR A 176 -18.66 -16.55 3.35
N ALA A 177 -18.92 -17.21 4.48
CA ALA A 177 -20.17 -17.12 5.25
C ALA A 177 -20.22 -15.97 6.29
N LEU A 178 -19.25 -15.05 6.31
CA LEU A 178 -19.29 -13.90 7.21
C LEU A 178 -20.46 -12.99 6.87
N THR A 179 -21.22 -12.63 7.91
CA THR A 179 -22.17 -11.55 7.78
C THR A 179 -21.47 -10.25 7.34
N PRO A 180 -22.14 -9.36 6.60
CA PRO A 180 -21.58 -8.06 6.17
C PRO A 180 -20.99 -7.26 7.33
N ARG A 181 -21.53 -7.44 8.55
CA ARG A 181 -21.03 -6.83 9.77
C ARG A 181 -19.61 -7.28 10.10
N ASN A 182 -19.30 -8.57 9.98
CA ASN A 182 -17.98 -9.11 10.31
C ASN A 182 -16.95 -8.72 9.25
N ALA A 183 -17.33 -8.74 7.96
CA ALA A 183 -16.51 -8.20 6.89
C ALA A 183 -16.14 -6.73 7.16
N ALA A 184 -17.12 -5.90 7.54
CA ALA A 184 -16.88 -4.50 7.88
C ALA A 184 -15.92 -4.30 9.06
N VAL A 185 -15.88 -5.23 10.02
CA VAL A 185 -14.91 -5.19 11.13
C VAL A 185 -13.50 -5.48 10.61
N ILE A 186 -13.33 -6.49 9.78
CA ILE A 186 -12.03 -6.84 9.18
C ILE A 186 -11.49 -5.68 8.33
N TRP A 187 -12.34 -5.10 7.47
CA TRP A 187 -12.00 -3.89 6.71
C TRP A 187 -11.63 -2.72 7.62
N GLY A 188 -12.37 -2.51 8.72
CA GLY A 188 -12.05 -1.48 9.70
C GLY A 188 -10.70 -1.71 10.39
N MET A 189 -10.35 -2.96 10.71
CA MET A 189 -9.03 -3.29 11.26
C MET A 189 -7.91 -2.98 10.26
N ASN A 190 -8.11 -3.30 8.98
CA ASN A 190 -7.17 -2.94 7.92
C ASN A 190 -6.97 -1.42 7.81
N ASN A 191 -8.05 -0.65 7.90
CA ASN A 191 -8.00 0.82 7.88
C ASN A 191 -7.27 1.42 9.10
N ILE A 192 -7.35 0.77 10.27
CA ILE A 192 -6.56 1.19 11.43
C ILE A 192 -5.07 0.94 11.19
N LEU A 193 -4.70 -0.18 10.57
CA LEU A 193 -3.31 -0.47 10.24
C LEU A 193 -2.75 0.51 9.20
N SER A 194 -3.53 0.84 8.16
CA SER A 194 -3.14 1.89 7.20
C SER A 194 -3.04 3.25 7.88
N SER A 195 -3.93 3.57 8.83
CA SER A 195 -3.83 4.79 9.64
C SER A 195 -2.51 4.85 10.43
N VAL A 196 -2.06 3.75 11.01
CA VAL A 196 -0.75 3.69 11.70
C VAL A 196 0.39 3.95 10.71
N LEU A 197 0.37 3.31 9.53
CA LEU A 197 1.36 3.54 8.48
C LEU A 197 1.42 5.01 8.06
N TYR A 198 0.27 5.63 7.78
CA TYR A 198 0.19 7.02 7.34
C TYR A 198 0.55 8.01 8.45
N GLY A 199 0.14 7.74 9.69
CA GLY A 199 0.51 8.54 10.86
C GLY A 199 2.01 8.54 11.12
N VAL A 200 2.66 7.36 11.05
CA VAL A 200 4.12 7.24 11.16
C VAL A 200 4.81 7.91 9.99
N SER A 201 4.27 7.79 8.78
CA SER A 201 4.80 8.47 7.59
C SER A 201 4.80 9.99 7.75
N TRP A 202 3.68 10.57 8.19
CA TRP A 202 3.58 11.99 8.52
C TRP A 202 4.61 12.40 9.58
N TYR A 203 4.72 11.65 10.67
CA TYR A 203 5.69 11.91 11.72
C TYR A 203 7.14 11.86 11.21
N THR A 204 7.50 10.85 10.43
CA THR A 204 8.83 10.73 9.81
C THR A 204 9.12 11.91 8.90
N PHE A 205 8.15 12.38 8.10
CA PHE A 205 8.35 13.55 7.25
C PHE A 205 8.53 14.85 8.03
N LEU A 206 7.93 15.01 9.21
CA LEU A 206 8.17 16.16 10.09
C LEU A 206 9.62 16.21 10.60
N GLN A 207 10.23 15.04 10.82
CA GLN A 207 11.61 14.96 11.29
C GLN A 207 12.67 15.26 10.22
N LEU A 208 12.28 15.26 8.95
CA LEU A 208 13.18 15.61 7.86
C LEU A 208 13.52 17.10 7.95
N LYS A 209 14.78 17.40 8.29
CA LYS A 209 15.33 18.75 8.21
C LYS A 209 15.33 19.21 6.74
N LYS A 210 15.05 20.50 6.51
CA LYS A 210 15.13 21.10 5.17
C LYS A 210 16.56 21.06 4.64
#